data_AF-A0A0G0AL78-F1
#
_entry.id   AF-A0A0G0AL78-F1
#
_cell.length_a   1.000
_cell.length_b   1.000
_cell.length_c   1.000
_cell.angle_alpha   90.00
_cell.angle_beta   90.00
_cell.angle_gamma   90.00
#
_symmetry.space_group_name_H-M   'P 1'
#
loop_
_entity.id
_entity.type
_entity.pdbx_description
1 polymer ?
#
loop_
_entity_poly.entity_id
_entity_poly.type
_entity_poly.pdbx_seq_one_letter_code
_entity_poly.pdbx_strand_id
1 'polypeptide(L)'
;MISSRRKSCAACVAGKRRCDLDLPTCGRCRRARKDCVYPWMAIGSAEQLGLNSPPTSMRADASITQDLSHIWQSGGGSNSGSSSESSSSGSSSGSSHGGAYLSPGPSSAVPPPLVPCLLSSLDQYMSQDQDQAVLSLGPYSGPVEPTPFGWEFSTPEFFYFDNANTAVTTGQIFQSRTEWAASRFAIQPQILAMTGQNCFIHHTQVSASEVLQEALAASALHCMRNTANAALVRGEIAKRVARLIGSIRHAITSASEIAVGAELDLLPVLQAFVVYQCIRFFARDDFEERMRAERDEAIVQALLSALYPRLRSFSKTMDSWASWIYYESMRRTILTAETLSGTYMFLKQGWDQAEARTLQLKFTAQVALWEAKTAVEWEAMWERGPRLQVTVRTFIPDTRDALPEDMDDLGMVIWGFHHGLDEMENWMGKRRPVMVRWGLRSED
;
A
#
# COMPACT_ATOMS: atom_id res chain seq x y z
N MET A 1 12.89 26.22 3.44
CA MET A 1 12.30 26.48 2.11
C MET A 1 13.28 26.02 1.04
N ILE A 2 13.13 24.80 0.51
CA ILE A 2 13.98 24.28 -0.57
C ILE A 2 13.24 24.54 -1.89
N SER A 3 13.88 25.25 -2.81
CA SER A 3 13.30 25.73 -4.08
C SER A 3 12.86 24.58 -4.99
N SER A 4 11.60 24.62 -5.44
CA SER A 4 10.94 23.66 -6.36
C SER A 4 11.41 23.75 -7.83
N ARG A 5 12.58 24.33 -8.11
CA ARG A 5 13.05 24.49 -9.50
C ARG A 5 13.76 23.23 -10.00
N ARG A 6 13.23 22.68 -11.08
CA ARG A 6 13.89 21.66 -11.91
C ARG A 6 15.30 22.10 -12.29
N LYS A 7 16.29 21.25 -12.01
CA LYS A 7 17.71 21.51 -12.30
C LYS A 7 17.99 21.32 -13.80
N SER A 8 18.83 22.21 -14.36
CA SER A 8 19.31 22.13 -15.75
C SER A 8 20.11 20.83 -16.00
N CYS A 9 20.20 20.36 -17.25
CA CYS A 9 21.03 19.19 -17.58
C CYS A 9 22.53 19.45 -17.32
N ALA A 10 23.28 18.40 -17.02
CA ALA A 10 24.69 18.47 -16.63
C ALA A 10 25.56 19.18 -17.68
N ALA A 11 25.34 18.91 -18.97
CA ALA A 11 26.07 19.55 -20.06
C ALA A 11 25.81 21.07 -20.17
N CYS A 12 24.58 21.52 -19.90
CA CYS A 12 24.27 22.96 -19.89
C CYS A 12 24.84 23.66 -18.65
N VAL A 13 24.84 22.98 -17.49
CA VAL A 13 25.46 23.47 -16.25
C VAL A 13 26.98 23.63 -16.44
N ALA A 14 27.65 22.59 -16.95
CA ALA A 14 29.09 22.62 -17.25
C ALA A 14 29.44 23.73 -18.27
N GLY A 15 28.56 23.95 -19.26
CA GLY A 15 28.71 25.02 -20.24
C GLY A 15 28.33 26.42 -19.73
N LYS A 16 27.92 26.59 -18.47
CA LYS A 16 27.38 27.83 -17.87
C LYS A 16 26.30 28.49 -18.73
N ARG A 17 25.37 27.69 -19.27
CA ARG A 17 24.31 28.14 -20.18
C ARG A 17 22.94 27.71 -19.66
N ARG A 18 21.90 28.46 -20.05
CA ARG A 18 20.51 28.13 -19.73
C ARG A 18 20.05 26.90 -20.52
N CYS A 19 19.53 25.90 -19.82
CA CYS A 19 18.89 24.71 -20.39
C CYS A 19 17.40 25.00 -20.67
N ASP A 20 16.87 24.49 -21.78
CA ASP A 20 15.44 24.54 -22.15
C ASP A 20 14.61 23.43 -21.48
N LEU A 21 15.26 22.46 -20.81
CA LEU A 21 14.64 21.37 -20.04
C LEU A 21 13.81 20.37 -20.87
N ASP A 22 13.99 20.34 -22.19
CA ASP A 22 13.36 19.33 -23.05
C ASP A 22 13.90 17.92 -22.81
N LEU A 23 13.01 16.93 -22.87
CA LEU A 23 13.30 15.50 -22.66
C LEU A 23 13.08 14.72 -23.96
N PRO A 24 13.90 13.68 -24.27
CA PRO A 24 15.00 13.14 -23.47
C PRO A 24 16.30 13.97 -23.56
N THR A 25 16.44 14.85 -24.57
CA THR A 25 17.60 15.73 -24.74
C THR A 25 17.17 17.18 -24.98
N CYS A 26 17.86 18.11 -24.33
CA CYS A 26 17.64 19.55 -24.45
C CYS A 26 17.96 20.03 -25.88
N GLY A 27 17.27 21.04 -26.40
CA GLY A 27 17.38 21.49 -27.80
C GLY A 27 18.78 22.00 -28.17
N ARG A 28 19.57 22.43 -27.17
CA ARG A 28 20.99 22.79 -27.35
C ARG A 28 21.90 21.58 -27.40
N CYS A 29 21.77 20.62 -26.49
CA CYS A 29 22.57 19.41 -26.51
C CYS A 29 22.31 18.59 -27.77
N ARG A 30 21.07 18.64 -28.30
CA ARG A 30 20.70 18.03 -29.59
C ARG A 30 21.46 18.63 -30.77
N ARG A 31 21.50 19.97 -30.88
CA ARG A 31 22.24 20.67 -31.95
C ARG A 31 23.76 20.54 -31.81
N ALA A 32 24.26 20.52 -30.58
CA ALA A 32 25.68 20.40 -30.29
C ALA A 32 26.17 18.94 -30.22
N ARG A 33 25.27 17.95 -30.40
CA ARG A 33 25.52 16.51 -30.22
C ARG A 33 26.29 16.18 -28.93
N LYS A 34 25.88 16.80 -27.81
CA LYS A 34 26.45 16.54 -26.48
C LYS A 34 25.56 15.62 -25.68
N ASP A 35 26.18 14.82 -24.83
CA ASP A 35 25.45 13.95 -23.91
C ASP A 35 24.63 14.78 -22.91
N CYS A 36 23.33 14.51 -22.82
CA CYS A 36 22.36 15.36 -22.15
C CYS A 36 21.72 14.65 -20.98
N VAL A 37 22.46 14.55 -19.88
CA VAL A 37 21.99 13.89 -18.67
C VAL A 37 21.34 14.89 -17.73
N TYR A 38 20.13 14.59 -17.28
CA TYR A 38 19.47 15.36 -16.23
C TYR A 38 19.70 14.70 -14.87
N PRO A 39 20.11 15.45 -13.82
CA PRO A 39 20.51 14.87 -12.53
C PRO A 39 19.43 14.02 -11.85
N TRP A 40 18.15 14.29 -12.11
CA TRP A 40 17.03 13.55 -11.56
C TRP A 40 16.64 12.32 -12.40
N MET A 41 17.10 12.24 -13.65
CA MET A 41 16.98 11.04 -14.49
C MET A 41 18.14 10.06 -14.28
N ALA A 42 19.27 10.53 -13.74
CA ALA A 42 20.42 9.72 -13.39
C ALA A 42 20.24 8.92 -12.08
N ILE A 43 19.13 9.08 -11.34
CA ILE A 43 18.82 8.29 -10.13
C ILE A 43 18.50 6.81 -10.47
N GLY A 44 18.48 6.43 -11.76
CA GLY A 44 18.50 5.05 -12.24
C GLY A 44 19.84 4.62 -12.88
N SER A 45 20.91 5.42 -12.79
CA SER A 45 22.23 5.12 -13.37
C SER A 45 23.32 6.04 -12.77
N ALA A 46 24.03 5.54 -11.77
CA ALA A 46 24.96 6.30 -10.91
C ALA A 46 26.19 6.93 -11.61
N GLU A 47 26.44 8.18 -11.19
CA GLU A 47 27.70 8.90 -10.91
C GLU A 47 28.85 9.07 -11.94
N GLN A 48 29.29 10.34 -12.13
CA GLN A 48 30.69 10.78 -11.91
C GLN A 48 30.88 12.31 -12.08
N LEU A 49 31.51 12.95 -11.10
CA LEU A 49 32.70 13.83 -11.21
C LEU A 49 32.92 14.57 -9.86
N GLY A 50 33.81 14.03 -9.03
CA GLY A 50 34.18 14.60 -7.72
C GLY A 50 35.17 15.77 -7.80
N LEU A 51 35.37 16.45 -6.65
CA LEU A 51 36.55 17.25 -6.27
C LEU A 51 36.50 17.63 -4.76
N ASN A 52 37.44 17.04 -3.98
CA ASN A 52 38.23 17.55 -2.84
C ASN A 52 37.61 18.16 -1.53
N SER A 53 37.67 17.35 -0.44
CA SER A 53 38.25 17.49 0.94
C SER A 53 38.18 18.81 1.80
N PRO A 54 38.55 18.80 3.13
CA PRO A 54 37.68 19.00 4.32
C PRO A 54 38.09 20.22 5.22
N PRO A 55 37.54 20.47 6.46
CA PRO A 55 38.06 19.84 7.70
C PRO A 55 37.09 19.68 8.95
N THR A 56 37.32 18.59 9.72
CA THR A 56 37.66 18.52 11.18
C THR A 56 36.65 18.72 12.35
N SER A 57 36.45 17.61 13.11
CA SER A 57 36.31 17.44 14.60
C SER A 57 34.98 17.83 15.29
N MET A 58 34.47 17.19 16.35
CA MET A 58 35.08 16.45 17.49
C MET A 58 34.21 15.26 17.98
N ARG A 59 34.87 14.39 18.78
CA ARG A 59 34.34 13.26 19.56
C ARG A 59 33.75 13.70 20.92
N ALA A 60 32.79 12.93 21.44
CA ALA A 60 32.64 12.49 22.85
C ALA A 60 31.53 11.41 22.86
N ASP A 61 31.86 10.12 22.95
CA ASP A 61 32.03 9.28 24.14
C ASP A 61 30.73 8.85 24.86
N ALA A 62 30.35 7.62 24.50
CA ALA A 62 29.86 6.48 25.27
C ALA A 62 29.18 6.59 26.66
N SER A 63 28.19 5.70 26.80
CA SER A 63 27.69 5.00 27.99
C SER A 63 26.39 5.54 28.59
N ILE A 64 25.31 4.75 28.40
CA ILE A 64 24.57 4.09 29.48
C ILE A 64 23.59 3.10 28.83
N THR A 65 23.88 1.81 28.97
CA THR A 65 22.98 0.69 28.71
C THR A 65 22.37 0.26 30.04
N GLN A 66 21.04 0.28 30.16
CA GLN A 66 20.23 -0.49 31.12
C GLN A 66 18.77 -0.40 30.65
N ASP A 67 18.24 -1.47 30.05
CA ASP A 67 17.43 -2.53 30.68
C ASP A 67 15.93 -2.15 30.74
N LEU A 68 15.18 -2.54 29.70
CA LEU A 68 13.71 -2.39 29.61
C LEU A 68 13.04 -3.71 29.23
N SER A 69 13.41 -4.78 29.95
CA SER A 69 12.85 -6.12 29.81
C SER A 69 11.51 -6.34 30.57
N HIS A 70 10.85 -5.28 31.07
CA HIS A 70 9.76 -5.43 32.05
C HIS A 70 8.42 -4.72 31.75
N ILE A 71 8.12 -4.32 30.51
CA ILE A 71 6.85 -3.62 30.19
C ILE A 71 5.65 -4.58 29.95
N TRP A 72 5.86 -5.90 29.85
CA TRP A 72 4.82 -6.84 29.41
C TRP A 72 4.12 -7.63 30.53
N GLN A 73 3.75 -6.99 31.65
CA GLN A 73 2.87 -7.63 32.64
C GLN A 73 1.77 -6.69 33.16
N SER A 74 0.53 -7.14 32.87
CA SER A 74 -0.71 -6.94 33.64
C SER A 74 -1.49 -5.64 33.47
N GLY A 75 -2.69 -5.79 32.92
CA GLY A 75 -3.78 -4.82 33.02
C GLY A 75 -4.65 -5.02 34.26
N GLY A 76 -5.49 -4.02 34.54
CA GLY A 76 -6.62 -4.12 35.46
C GLY A 76 -7.12 -2.76 35.98
N GLY A 77 -8.40 -2.46 35.74
CA GLY A 77 -9.19 -1.63 36.65
C GLY A 77 -9.74 -0.28 36.18
N SER A 78 -10.82 -0.32 35.41
CA SER A 78 -12.11 0.36 35.63
C SER A 78 -12.23 1.82 36.12
N ASN A 79 -12.85 2.61 35.22
CA ASN A 79 -14.06 3.45 35.39
C ASN A 79 -14.05 4.83 36.10
N SER A 80 -14.62 5.81 35.37
CA SER A 80 -15.55 6.91 35.74
C SER A 80 -15.12 8.22 35.05
N GLY A 81 -15.97 9.05 34.43
CA GLY A 81 -17.40 9.02 34.18
C GLY A 81 -17.82 10.29 33.39
N SER A 82 -19.11 10.32 33.02
CA SER A 82 -19.94 11.49 32.67
C SER A 82 -19.65 12.32 31.41
N SER A 83 -20.47 12.03 30.38
CA SER A 83 -21.23 12.98 29.54
C SER A 83 -22.08 13.95 30.41
N SER A 84 -22.61 15.10 29.95
CA SER A 84 -23.43 15.33 28.75
C SER A 84 -23.72 16.84 28.56
N GLU A 85 -24.12 17.14 27.33
CA GLU A 85 -24.53 18.42 26.72
C GLU A 85 -25.88 18.98 27.20
N SER A 86 -26.18 20.24 26.82
CA SER A 86 -27.55 20.70 26.52
C SER A 86 -27.58 21.98 25.66
N SER A 87 -28.10 21.85 24.42
CA SER A 87 -29.16 22.63 23.73
C SER A 87 -29.47 24.08 24.18
N SER A 88 -29.69 25.07 23.31
CA SER A 88 -30.80 25.28 22.35
C SER A 88 -30.73 26.75 21.86
N SER A 89 -31.06 27.16 20.64
CA SER A 89 -32.39 27.66 20.19
C SER A 89 -32.17 28.89 19.26
N GLY A 90 -33.09 29.15 18.32
CA GLY A 90 -33.19 30.45 17.64
C GLY A 90 -33.68 30.40 16.19
N SER A 91 -34.88 30.90 15.96
CA SER A 91 -35.70 30.76 14.74
C SER A 91 -35.63 31.96 13.79
N SER A 92 -36.35 31.81 12.65
CA SER A 92 -36.92 32.85 11.76
C SER A 92 -35.96 33.53 10.77
N SER A 93 -36.31 34.00 9.56
CA SER A 93 -37.41 33.82 8.58
C SER A 93 -37.12 34.85 7.46
N GLY A 94 -37.42 34.59 6.18
CA GLY A 94 -37.35 35.66 5.17
C GLY A 94 -37.23 35.25 3.69
N SER A 95 -38.39 35.10 3.04
CA SER A 95 -38.73 35.10 1.61
C SER A 95 -38.17 36.35 0.85
N SER A 96 -38.09 36.52 -0.48
CA SER A 96 -38.42 35.77 -1.72
C SER A 96 -38.13 36.70 -2.93
N HIS A 97 -38.19 36.14 -4.16
CA HIS A 97 -38.27 36.78 -5.51
C HIS A 97 -36.94 36.90 -6.28
N GLY A 98 -36.81 36.57 -7.57
CA GLY A 98 -37.76 36.03 -8.56
C GLY A 98 -37.19 36.13 -9.99
N GLY A 99 -37.54 35.15 -10.84
CA GLY A 99 -37.52 35.18 -12.32
C GLY A 99 -36.17 34.91 -13.02
N ALA A 100 -36.09 34.42 -14.26
CA ALA A 100 -37.03 33.77 -15.17
C ALA A 100 -36.30 33.63 -16.54
N TYR A 101 -36.31 32.43 -17.11
CA TYR A 101 -36.46 32.12 -18.56
C TYR A 101 -35.30 32.28 -19.59
N LEU A 102 -35.09 31.14 -20.28
CA LEU A 102 -34.88 30.90 -21.74
C LEU A 102 -33.47 30.68 -22.30
N SER A 103 -33.23 29.43 -22.72
CA SER A 103 -32.38 29.05 -23.86
C SER A 103 -33.12 29.29 -25.20
N PRO A 104 -32.39 29.39 -26.34
CA PRO A 104 -32.28 28.24 -27.25
C PRO A 104 -30.92 28.09 -27.97
N GLY A 105 -30.57 26.86 -28.40
CA GLY A 105 -29.45 26.54 -29.32
C GLY A 105 -29.83 26.71 -30.81
N PRO A 106 -29.14 26.11 -31.83
CA PRO A 106 -28.21 24.97 -31.75
C PRO A 106 -26.96 24.96 -32.70
N SER A 107 -26.16 23.87 -32.58
CA SER A 107 -25.35 23.15 -33.60
C SER A 107 -23.94 23.60 -34.03
N SER A 108 -22.92 22.81 -33.62
CA SER A 108 -22.03 21.98 -34.47
C SER A 108 -20.89 21.38 -33.61
N ALA A 109 -21.03 20.14 -33.11
CA ALA A 109 -20.51 18.88 -33.67
C ALA A 109 -19.20 18.39 -33.00
N VAL A 110 -19.36 17.52 -32.00
CA VAL A 110 -18.35 16.61 -31.43
C VAL A 110 -18.85 15.17 -31.68
N PRO A 111 -18.02 14.20 -32.09
CA PRO A 111 -18.47 12.85 -32.44
C PRO A 111 -18.90 12.01 -31.21
N PRO A 112 -19.76 11.00 -31.40
CA PRO A 112 -20.62 10.43 -30.34
C PRO A 112 -19.95 9.32 -29.50
N PRO A 113 -20.37 9.14 -28.24
CA PRO A 113 -20.18 7.89 -27.50
C PRO A 113 -21.20 6.83 -27.95
N LEU A 114 -20.76 5.58 -28.00
CA LEU A 114 -21.59 4.45 -28.40
C LEU A 114 -22.55 4.03 -27.28
N VAL A 115 -23.83 4.03 -27.69
CA VAL A 115 -25.02 3.31 -27.20
C VAL A 115 -25.75 3.82 -25.93
N PRO A 116 -26.93 4.44 -26.12
CA PRO A 116 -27.90 4.83 -25.10
C PRO A 116 -29.01 3.79 -24.89
N CYS A 117 -29.28 3.41 -23.63
CA CYS A 117 -30.59 2.93 -23.18
C CYS A 117 -30.83 3.00 -21.65
N LEU A 118 -29.93 3.59 -20.85
CA LEU A 118 -30.03 3.56 -19.37
C LEU A 118 -30.45 4.88 -18.70
N LEU A 119 -30.63 5.97 -19.47
CA LEU A 119 -30.93 7.28 -18.90
C LEU A 119 -32.42 7.61 -18.81
N SER A 120 -33.31 6.85 -19.44
CA SER A 120 -34.77 7.03 -19.29
C SER A 120 -35.36 6.26 -18.10
N SER A 121 -34.59 5.37 -17.46
CA SER A 121 -35.03 4.56 -16.32
C SER A 121 -34.58 5.11 -14.95
N LEU A 122 -33.67 6.09 -14.93
CA LEU A 122 -33.12 6.65 -13.69
C LEU A 122 -33.95 7.81 -13.13
N ASP A 123 -34.66 8.58 -13.96
CA ASP A 123 -35.51 9.68 -13.49
C ASP A 123 -36.79 9.20 -12.79
N GLN A 124 -37.24 7.96 -13.06
CA GLN A 124 -38.42 7.39 -12.43
C GLN A 124 -38.11 6.69 -11.10
N TYR A 125 -36.84 6.36 -10.83
CA TYR A 125 -36.39 5.71 -9.59
C TYR A 125 -35.86 6.69 -8.55
N MET A 126 -35.28 7.82 -8.97
CA MET A 126 -34.76 8.85 -8.03
C MET A 126 -35.84 9.71 -7.35
N SER A 127 -37.12 9.49 -7.62
CA SER A 127 -38.23 10.20 -6.97
C SER A 127 -38.98 9.35 -5.92
N GLN A 128 -38.49 8.15 -5.56
CA GLN A 128 -39.29 7.22 -4.75
C GLN A 128 -38.65 6.57 -3.53
N ASP A 129 -37.38 6.83 -3.18
CA ASP A 129 -36.82 6.37 -1.89
C ASP A 129 -35.95 7.45 -1.23
N GLN A 130 -36.60 8.54 -0.82
CA GLN A 130 -36.24 9.19 0.44
C GLN A 130 -37.03 8.49 1.54
N ASP A 131 -36.49 7.41 2.10
CA ASP A 131 -36.60 7.06 3.51
C ASP A 131 -35.95 5.70 3.82
N GLN A 132 -35.39 5.61 5.03
CA GLN A 132 -35.03 4.41 5.80
C GLN A 132 -33.64 3.75 5.67
N ALA A 133 -32.86 4.07 6.71
CA ALA A 133 -32.29 3.13 7.70
C ALA A 133 -31.01 2.35 7.37
N VAL A 134 -29.93 2.82 8.02
CA VAL A 134 -28.71 2.09 8.36
C VAL A 134 -29.04 0.79 9.08
N LEU A 135 -28.55 -0.36 8.60
CA LEU A 135 -28.61 -1.62 9.34
C LEU A 135 -27.22 -2.26 9.51
N SER A 136 -26.86 -2.38 10.79
CA SER A 136 -25.69 -3.07 11.33
C SER A 136 -25.70 -4.56 11.02
N LEU A 137 -24.54 -5.10 10.62
CA LEU A 137 -24.29 -6.54 10.54
C LEU A 137 -23.83 -7.05 11.91
N GLY A 138 -24.68 -7.82 12.60
CA GLY A 138 -24.31 -8.65 13.74
C GLY A 138 -24.82 -10.08 13.52
N PRO A 139 -24.06 -11.13 13.89
CA PRO A 139 -24.48 -12.50 13.62
C PRO A 139 -25.54 -12.98 14.63
N TYR A 140 -26.62 -13.55 14.09
CA TYR A 140 -27.65 -14.27 14.83
C TYR A 140 -27.12 -15.65 15.28
N SER A 141 -27.38 -16.00 16.54
CA SER A 141 -27.16 -17.33 17.10
C SER A 141 -28.45 -18.16 17.01
N GLY A 142 -28.45 -19.24 16.23
CA GLY A 142 -29.48 -20.28 16.24
C GLY A 142 -28.85 -21.65 16.57
N PRO A 143 -29.57 -22.55 17.28
CA PRO A 143 -29.00 -23.82 17.72
C PRO A 143 -29.00 -24.86 16.59
N VAL A 144 -27.87 -25.57 16.39
CA VAL A 144 -27.72 -26.65 15.41
C VAL A 144 -27.58 -27.99 16.13
N GLU A 145 -28.43 -28.94 15.75
CA GLU A 145 -28.48 -30.33 16.20
C GLU A 145 -27.47 -31.20 15.41
N PRO A 146 -26.79 -32.19 16.02
CA PRO A 146 -25.64 -32.85 15.38
C PRO A 146 -26.05 -34.00 14.44
N THR A 147 -25.47 -34.02 13.24
CA THR A 147 -25.44 -35.22 12.37
C THR A 147 -24.01 -35.76 12.25
N PRO A 148 -23.81 -37.09 12.17
CA PRO A 148 -22.49 -37.70 12.31
C PRO A 148 -21.90 -38.08 10.95
N PHE A 149 -21.02 -37.26 10.39
CA PHE A 149 -20.05 -37.71 9.38
C PHE A 149 -18.73 -36.95 9.57
N GLY A 150 -17.68 -37.73 9.90
CA GLY A 150 -16.34 -37.22 10.15
C GLY A 150 -15.66 -36.81 8.85
N TRP A 151 -15.66 -35.51 8.59
CA TRP A 151 -14.61 -34.85 7.82
C TRP A 151 -13.80 -34.03 8.81
N GLU A 152 -12.49 -34.24 8.84
CA GLU A 152 -11.54 -33.40 9.59
C GLU A 152 -11.55 -31.99 8.98
N PHE A 153 -12.54 -31.19 9.36
CA PHE A 153 -12.52 -29.76 9.11
C PHE A 153 -11.45 -29.18 10.03
N SER A 154 -10.36 -28.69 9.43
CA SER A 154 -9.49 -27.73 10.09
C SER A 154 -10.38 -26.61 10.61
N THR A 155 -10.45 -26.46 11.93
CA THR A 155 -11.25 -25.42 12.59
C THR A 155 -10.91 -24.07 11.98
N PRO A 156 -11.89 -23.24 11.57
CA PRO A 156 -11.60 -21.87 11.14
C PRO A 156 -10.90 -21.16 12.30
N GLU A 157 -9.65 -20.73 12.11
CA GLU A 157 -8.98 -19.82 13.03
C GLU A 157 -9.76 -18.50 12.97
N PHE A 158 -10.63 -18.25 13.94
CA PHE A 158 -11.21 -16.93 14.12
C PHE A 158 -10.09 -15.99 14.61
N PHE A 159 -9.64 -15.12 13.72
CA PHE A 159 -8.73 -14.02 14.08
C PHE A 159 -9.50 -13.00 14.91
N TYR A 160 -9.43 -13.14 16.23
CA TYR A 160 -9.91 -12.12 17.15
C TYR A 160 -8.77 -11.16 17.47
N PHE A 161 -8.89 -9.92 17.00
CA PHE A 161 -7.94 -8.87 17.31
C PHE A 161 -8.37 -8.18 18.61
N ASP A 162 -7.75 -8.56 19.72
CA ASP A 162 -7.88 -7.79 20.97
C ASP A 162 -6.96 -6.56 20.90
N ASN A 163 -7.54 -5.42 20.52
CA ASN A 163 -6.84 -4.14 20.44
C ASN A 163 -6.94 -3.34 21.75
N ALA A 164 -7.55 -3.87 22.82
CA ALA A 164 -7.89 -3.10 24.01
C ALA A 164 -6.68 -2.75 24.91
N ASN A 165 -5.53 -3.41 24.72
CA ASN A 165 -4.33 -3.27 25.57
C ASN A 165 -3.00 -3.14 24.80
N THR A 166 -3.02 -2.79 23.52
CA THR A 166 -1.77 -2.71 22.73
C THR A 166 -1.05 -1.38 22.91
N ALA A 167 0.27 -1.46 23.10
CA ALA A 167 1.12 -0.28 23.23
C ALA A 167 1.05 0.60 21.97
N VAL A 168 1.06 1.91 22.17
CA VAL A 168 1.12 2.89 21.09
C VAL A 168 2.57 3.02 20.63
N THR A 169 2.85 2.78 19.36
CA THR A 169 4.17 3.03 18.79
C THR A 169 4.38 4.54 18.66
N THR A 170 5.35 5.12 19.36
CA THR A 170 5.68 6.56 19.27
C THR A 170 7.18 6.81 19.55
N GLY A 171 7.73 7.91 19.03
CA GLY A 171 9.10 8.34 19.31
C GLY A 171 10.00 8.47 18.07
N GLN A 172 11.12 9.19 18.23
CA GLN A 172 12.04 9.54 17.14
C GLN A 172 12.73 8.32 16.49
N ILE A 173 12.96 7.24 17.25
CA ILE A 173 13.59 6.01 16.73
C ILE A 173 12.69 5.32 15.70
N PHE A 174 11.36 5.43 15.86
CA PHE A 174 10.41 4.87 14.91
C PHE A 174 10.22 5.77 13.69
N GLN A 175 10.48 7.08 13.79
CA GLN A 175 10.37 8.01 12.67
C GLN A 175 11.23 7.59 11.47
N SER A 176 12.53 7.32 11.69
CA SER A 176 13.44 6.93 10.60
C SER A 176 13.06 5.58 9.98
N ARG A 177 12.66 4.61 10.80
CA ARG A 177 12.17 3.29 10.35
C ARG A 177 10.93 3.44 9.48
N THR A 178 9.97 4.27 9.92
CA THR A 178 8.72 4.51 9.20
C THR A 178 8.94 5.30 7.90
N GLU A 179 9.80 6.31 7.89
CA GLU A 179 10.16 7.04 6.66
C GLU A 179 10.82 6.11 5.63
N TRP A 180 11.72 5.24 6.09
CA TRP A 180 12.33 4.23 5.25
C TRP A 180 11.29 3.24 4.70
N ALA A 181 10.41 2.70 5.54
CA ALA A 181 9.34 1.79 5.10
C ALA A 181 8.38 2.46 4.11
N ALA A 182 8.01 3.72 4.34
CA ALA A 182 7.22 4.53 3.40
C ALA A 182 7.89 4.64 2.03
N SER A 183 9.23 4.82 2.01
CA SER A 183 9.99 4.82 0.75
C SER A 183 9.91 3.46 0.03
N ARG A 184 9.90 2.34 0.78
CA ARG A 184 9.74 0.98 0.24
C ARG A 184 8.34 0.70 -0.28
N PHE A 185 7.30 1.25 0.35
CA PHE A 185 5.94 1.14 -0.16
C PHE A 185 5.71 2.02 -1.39
N ALA A 186 6.25 3.24 -1.40
CA ALA A 186 6.12 4.17 -2.52
C ALA A 186 6.72 3.65 -3.83
N ILE A 187 7.70 2.73 -3.78
CA ILE A 187 8.31 2.12 -4.97
C ILE A 187 7.55 0.88 -5.49
N GLN A 188 6.61 0.30 -4.73
CA GLN A 188 5.89 -0.91 -5.15
C GLN A 188 5.16 -0.80 -6.50
N PRO A 189 4.51 0.33 -6.85
CA PRO A 189 3.96 0.52 -8.19
C PRO A 189 5.04 0.45 -9.27
N GLN A 190 6.21 1.05 -9.05
CA GLN A 190 7.32 0.97 -9.99
C GLN A 190 7.83 -0.47 -10.18
N ILE A 191 8.00 -1.21 -9.09
CA ILE A 191 8.42 -2.62 -9.14
C ILE A 191 7.40 -3.45 -9.93
N LEU A 192 6.10 -3.24 -9.68
CA LEU A 192 5.03 -3.88 -10.42
C LEU A 192 5.10 -3.56 -11.91
N ALA A 193 5.21 -2.28 -12.27
CA ALA A 193 5.29 -1.82 -13.66
C ALA A 193 6.50 -2.40 -14.43
N MET A 194 7.64 -2.56 -13.75
CA MET A 194 8.88 -3.03 -14.37
C MET A 194 9.00 -4.54 -14.44
N THR A 195 8.42 -5.28 -13.48
CA THR A 195 8.67 -6.72 -13.32
C THR A 195 7.41 -7.59 -13.43
N GLY A 196 6.21 -7.00 -13.42
CA GLY A 196 4.96 -7.75 -13.38
C GLY A 196 4.67 -8.42 -12.03
N GLN A 197 5.45 -8.13 -10.99
CA GLN A 197 5.27 -8.62 -9.62
C GLN A 197 5.72 -7.55 -8.62
N ASN A 198 5.41 -7.74 -7.34
CA ASN A 198 5.94 -6.92 -6.25
C ASN A 198 5.96 -7.73 -4.93
N CYS A 199 6.09 -7.09 -3.76
CA CYS A 199 6.21 -7.83 -2.51
C CYS A 199 4.93 -8.57 -2.05
N PHE A 200 3.78 -8.32 -2.68
CA PHE A 200 2.49 -8.95 -2.36
C PHE A 200 1.68 -9.45 -3.56
N ILE A 201 2.12 -9.19 -4.80
CA ILE A 201 1.55 -9.70 -6.05
C ILE A 201 2.60 -10.59 -6.71
N HIS A 202 2.29 -11.86 -6.87
CA HIS A 202 3.16 -12.82 -7.53
C HIS A 202 3.07 -12.70 -9.07
N HIS A 203 4.16 -12.99 -9.79
CA HIS A 203 4.24 -12.82 -11.26
C HIS A 203 3.18 -13.58 -12.05
N THR A 204 2.68 -14.70 -11.53
CA THR A 204 1.63 -15.50 -12.18
C THR A 204 0.23 -14.89 -12.08
N GLN A 205 0.01 -13.92 -11.19
CA GLN A 205 -1.34 -13.40 -10.90
C GLN A 205 -1.78 -12.31 -11.88
N VAL A 206 -0.86 -11.47 -12.35
CA VAL A 206 -1.22 -10.27 -13.13
C VAL A 206 -1.87 -10.65 -14.46
N SER A 207 -1.33 -11.63 -15.20
CA SER A 207 -1.93 -12.07 -16.46
C SER A 207 -3.31 -12.72 -16.28
N ALA A 208 -3.60 -13.26 -15.11
CA ALA A 208 -4.84 -13.99 -14.81
C ALA A 208 -5.98 -13.07 -14.31
N SER A 209 -5.73 -11.79 -14.05
CA SER A 209 -6.72 -10.87 -13.48
C SER A 209 -6.73 -9.53 -14.19
N GLU A 210 -7.87 -9.17 -14.80
CA GLU A 210 -8.08 -7.87 -15.43
C GLU A 210 -7.88 -6.70 -14.43
N VAL A 211 -8.27 -6.91 -13.18
CA VAL A 211 -8.11 -5.93 -12.10
C VAL A 211 -6.63 -5.65 -11.82
N LEU A 212 -5.79 -6.68 -11.84
CA LEU A 212 -4.33 -6.53 -11.67
C LEU A 212 -3.66 -5.98 -12.93
N GLN A 213 -4.17 -6.29 -14.13
CA GLN A 213 -3.69 -5.66 -15.37
C GLN A 213 -3.94 -4.15 -15.38
N GLU A 214 -5.11 -3.70 -14.90
CA GLU A 214 -5.41 -2.28 -14.73
C GLU A 214 -4.50 -1.62 -13.68
N ALA A 215 -4.19 -2.31 -12.58
CA ALA A 215 -3.23 -1.83 -11.58
C ALA A 215 -1.80 -1.73 -12.14
N LEU A 216 -1.37 -2.70 -12.96
CA LEU A 216 -0.09 -2.67 -13.69
C LEU A 216 -0.05 -1.46 -14.64
N ALA A 217 -1.11 -1.24 -15.43
CA ALA A 217 -1.20 -0.12 -16.35
C ALA A 217 -1.17 1.23 -15.62
N ALA A 218 -1.91 1.37 -14.52
CA ALA A 218 -1.88 2.57 -13.68
C ALA A 218 -0.49 2.82 -13.08
N SER A 219 0.20 1.75 -12.68
CA SER A 219 1.56 1.82 -12.16
C SER A 219 2.56 2.28 -13.22
N ALA A 220 2.45 1.79 -14.45
CA ALA A 220 3.27 2.25 -15.57
C ALA A 220 3.01 3.73 -15.89
N LEU A 221 1.73 4.15 -15.93
CA LEU A 221 1.35 5.56 -16.10
C LEU A 221 1.92 6.45 -14.98
N HIS A 222 1.87 5.97 -13.73
CA HIS A 222 2.46 6.66 -12.59
C HIS A 222 3.97 6.86 -12.76
N CYS A 223 4.71 5.84 -13.21
CA CYS A 223 6.14 5.92 -13.46
C CYS A 223 6.50 6.92 -14.58
N MET A 224 5.61 7.10 -15.56
CA MET A 224 5.78 8.05 -16.66
C MET A 224 5.37 9.50 -16.30
N ARG A 225 4.95 9.74 -15.05
CA ARG A 225 4.56 11.06 -14.57
C ARG A 225 5.72 12.06 -14.61
N ASN A 226 5.45 13.23 -15.18
CA ASN A 226 6.31 14.40 -15.17
C ASN A 226 5.43 15.66 -14.99
N THR A 227 6.00 16.87 -14.88
CA THR A 227 5.15 18.06 -14.64
C THR A 227 4.23 18.42 -15.80
N ALA A 228 4.47 17.92 -17.02
CA ALA A 228 3.62 18.23 -18.17
C ALA A 228 2.37 17.35 -18.19
N ASN A 229 2.47 16.07 -17.81
CA ASN A 229 1.36 15.13 -17.81
C ASN A 229 0.76 14.82 -16.42
N ALA A 230 1.27 15.43 -15.34
CA ALA A 230 0.88 15.10 -13.97
C ALA A 230 -0.64 15.14 -13.73
N ALA A 231 -1.34 16.16 -14.23
CA ALA A 231 -2.79 16.26 -14.06
C ALA A 231 -3.55 15.13 -14.77
N LEU A 232 -3.12 14.78 -15.99
CA LEU A 232 -3.71 13.70 -16.78
C LEU A 232 -3.49 12.34 -16.12
N VAL A 233 -2.25 12.05 -15.71
CA VAL A 233 -1.91 10.79 -15.03
C VAL A 233 -2.74 10.63 -13.76
N ARG A 234 -2.89 11.69 -12.96
CA ARG A 234 -3.73 11.65 -11.76
C ARG A 234 -5.20 11.41 -12.09
N GLY A 235 -5.76 12.13 -13.05
CA GLY A 235 -7.16 11.92 -13.45
C GLY A 235 -7.44 10.49 -13.90
N GLU A 236 -6.48 9.88 -14.60
CA GLU A 236 -6.59 8.52 -15.12
C GLU A 236 -6.45 7.45 -14.03
N ILE A 237 -5.60 7.69 -13.02
CA ILE A 237 -5.51 6.85 -11.81
C ILE A 237 -6.80 6.99 -10.98
N ALA A 238 -7.27 8.21 -10.73
CA ALA A 238 -8.50 8.47 -9.97
C ALA A 238 -9.73 7.81 -10.62
N LYS A 239 -9.82 7.87 -11.96
CA LYS A 239 -10.89 7.19 -12.72
C LYS A 239 -10.86 5.67 -12.55
N ARG A 240 -9.67 5.05 -12.52
CA ARG A 240 -9.52 3.60 -12.26
C ARG A 240 -9.95 3.23 -10.87
N VAL A 241 -9.55 4.00 -9.85
CA VAL A 241 -9.98 3.77 -8.48
C VAL A 241 -11.49 3.90 -8.35
N ALA A 242 -12.08 4.95 -8.93
CA ALA A 242 -13.53 5.13 -8.91
C ALA A 242 -14.29 3.98 -9.59
N ARG A 243 -13.78 3.46 -10.73
CA ARG A 243 -14.32 2.27 -11.39
C ARG A 243 -14.23 1.03 -10.49
N LEU A 244 -13.07 0.78 -9.88
CA LEU A 244 -12.87 -0.35 -8.97
C LEU A 244 -13.83 -0.30 -7.79
N ILE A 245 -13.96 0.88 -7.14
CA ILE A 245 -14.91 1.10 -6.04
C ILE A 245 -16.35 0.86 -6.50
N GLY A 246 -16.72 1.36 -7.68
CA GLY A 246 -18.03 1.11 -8.27
C GLY A 246 -18.30 -0.39 -8.48
N SER A 247 -17.33 -1.13 -9.02
CA SER A 247 -17.42 -2.58 -9.22
C SER A 247 -17.54 -3.34 -7.90
N ILE A 248 -16.80 -2.95 -6.86
CA ILE A 248 -16.91 -3.54 -5.51
C ILE A 248 -18.32 -3.35 -4.96
N ARG A 249 -18.83 -2.11 -4.99
CA ARG A 249 -20.18 -1.79 -4.48
C ARG A 249 -21.26 -2.55 -5.23
N HIS A 250 -21.19 -2.56 -6.57
CA HIS A 250 -22.12 -3.31 -7.39
C HIS A 250 -22.09 -4.81 -7.05
N ALA A 251 -20.89 -5.40 -6.93
CA ALA A 251 -20.74 -6.80 -6.60
C ALA A 251 -21.35 -7.14 -5.22
N ILE A 252 -21.12 -6.30 -4.20
CA ILE A 252 -21.69 -6.46 -2.86
C ILE A 252 -23.23 -6.39 -2.91
N THR A 253 -23.80 -5.39 -3.60
CA THR A 253 -25.26 -5.25 -3.75
C THR A 253 -25.86 -6.45 -4.48
N SER A 254 -25.25 -6.88 -5.59
CA SER A 254 -25.73 -8.04 -6.35
C SER A 254 -25.56 -9.38 -5.62
N ALA A 255 -24.53 -9.52 -4.78
CA ALA A 255 -24.32 -10.72 -3.97
C ALA A 255 -25.34 -10.85 -2.85
N SER A 256 -25.92 -9.73 -2.38
CA SER A 256 -27.06 -9.73 -1.46
C SER A 256 -28.35 -10.24 -2.13
N GLU A 257 -28.43 -10.23 -3.45
CA GLU A 257 -29.61 -10.65 -4.24
C GLU A 257 -29.49 -12.09 -4.76
N ILE A 258 -28.27 -12.59 -4.96
CA ILE A 258 -28.02 -13.95 -5.48
C ILE A 258 -27.69 -14.89 -4.32
N ALA A 259 -28.69 -15.67 -3.92
CA ALA A 259 -28.48 -16.82 -3.06
C ALA A 259 -27.57 -17.86 -3.75
N VAL A 260 -26.49 -18.24 -3.04
CA VAL A 260 -25.69 -19.48 -3.18
C VAL A 260 -24.73 -19.58 -4.37
N GLY A 261 -23.41 -19.51 -4.09
CA GLY A 261 -22.45 -20.45 -4.69
C GLY A 261 -21.15 -19.88 -5.27
N ALA A 262 -21.10 -18.62 -5.71
CA ALA A 262 -19.88 -18.03 -6.25
C ALA A 262 -19.24 -17.10 -5.22
N GLU A 263 -18.26 -17.62 -4.46
CA GLU A 263 -17.45 -16.78 -3.57
C GLU A 263 -16.64 -15.80 -4.42
N LEU A 264 -16.94 -14.51 -4.30
CA LEU A 264 -16.20 -13.46 -5.00
C LEU A 264 -14.74 -13.49 -4.55
N ASP A 265 -13.81 -13.61 -5.51
CA ASP A 265 -12.39 -13.52 -5.19
C ASP A 265 -12.00 -12.06 -4.96
N LEU A 266 -11.93 -11.68 -3.68
CA LEU A 266 -11.60 -10.33 -3.24
C LEU A 266 -10.09 -10.06 -3.24
N LEU A 267 -9.25 -11.09 -3.41
CA LEU A 267 -7.80 -10.92 -3.32
C LEU A 267 -7.24 -9.98 -4.41
N PRO A 268 -7.53 -10.18 -5.71
CA PRO A 268 -7.04 -9.27 -6.76
C PRO A 268 -7.53 -7.83 -6.58
N VAL A 269 -8.73 -7.68 -6.02
CA VAL A 269 -9.35 -6.38 -5.72
C VAL A 269 -8.55 -5.66 -4.63
N LEU A 270 -8.28 -6.34 -3.50
CA LEU A 270 -7.47 -5.75 -2.42
C LEU A 270 -6.04 -5.45 -2.91
N GLN A 271 -5.42 -6.37 -3.64
CA GLN A 271 -4.08 -6.19 -4.22
C GLN A 271 -4.01 -4.91 -5.07
N ALA A 272 -4.94 -4.73 -6.02
CA ALA A 272 -4.99 -3.52 -6.84
C ALA A 272 -5.24 -2.26 -5.99
N PHE A 273 -6.12 -2.34 -4.98
CA PHE A 273 -6.39 -1.22 -4.09
C PHE A 273 -5.15 -0.79 -3.30
N VAL A 274 -4.39 -1.75 -2.77
CA VAL A 274 -3.12 -1.49 -2.05
C VAL A 274 -2.10 -0.83 -2.96
N VAL A 275 -1.99 -1.25 -4.24
CA VAL A 275 -1.14 -0.55 -5.23
C VAL A 275 -1.58 0.91 -5.39
N TYR A 276 -2.88 1.18 -5.50
CA TYR A 276 -3.39 2.55 -5.57
C TYR A 276 -3.11 3.35 -4.27
N GLN A 277 -3.18 2.73 -3.09
CA GLN A 277 -2.81 3.40 -1.83
C GLN A 277 -1.33 3.75 -1.78
N CYS A 278 -0.44 2.86 -2.25
CA CYS A 278 1.00 3.16 -2.38
C CYS A 278 1.26 4.40 -3.26
N ILE A 279 0.47 4.58 -4.33
CA ILE A 279 0.56 5.77 -5.19
C ILE A 279 0.05 7.02 -4.47
N ARG A 280 -1.11 6.93 -3.80
CA ARG A 280 -1.84 8.11 -3.32
C ARG A 280 -1.39 8.61 -1.96
N PHE A 281 -1.07 7.73 -1.01
CA PHE A 281 -0.59 8.15 0.33
C PHE A 281 0.72 8.95 0.26
N PHE A 282 1.61 8.60 -0.67
CA PHE A 282 2.93 9.22 -0.81
C PHE A 282 3.00 10.26 -1.93
N ALA A 283 1.85 10.77 -2.40
CA ALA A 283 1.78 11.83 -3.39
C ALA A 283 2.30 13.18 -2.83
N ARG A 284 3.60 13.46 -3.05
CA ARG A 284 4.31 14.62 -2.47
C ARG A 284 3.69 15.98 -2.75
N ASP A 285 3.12 16.17 -3.94
CA ASP A 285 2.62 17.46 -4.40
C ASP A 285 1.08 17.53 -4.46
N ASP A 286 0.38 16.52 -3.95
CA ASP A 286 -1.06 16.40 -4.14
C ASP A 286 -1.77 16.05 -2.82
N PHE A 287 -2.36 17.09 -2.21
CA PHE A 287 -3.17 16.94 -1.02
C PHE A 287 -4.51 16.26 -1.31
N GLU A 288 -5.09 16.48 -2.49
CA GLU A 288 -6.40 15.94 -2.85
C GLU A 288 -6.34 14.42 -3.06
N GLU A 289 -5.27 13.91 -3.66
CA GLU A 289 -5.04 12.46 -3.76
C GLU A 289 -4.90 11.80 -2.39
N ARG A 290 -4.16 12.43 -1.46
CA ARG A 290 -4.04 11.93 -0.09
C ARG A 290 -5.36 11.94 0.66
N MET A 291 -6.13 13.02 0.57
CA MET A 291 -7.47 13.11 1.15
C MET A 291 -8.43 12.05 0.59
N ARG A 292 -8.35 11.77 -0.72
CA ARG A 292 -9.11 10.67 -1.33
C ARG A 292 -8.67 9.31 -0.81
N ALA A 293 -7.36 9.06 -0.72
CA ALA A 293 -6.82 7.81 -0.17
C ALA A 293 -7.26 7.57 1.28
N GLU A 294 -7.26 8.62 2.10
CA GLU A 294 -7.75 8.56 3.49
C GLU A 294 -9.24 8.22 3.57
N ARG A 295 -10.07 8.85 2.73
CA ARG A 295 -11.49 8.54 2.67
C ARG A 295 -11.72 7.10 2.25
N ASP A 296 -10.98 6.65 1.24
CA ASP A 296 -11.10 5.34 0.63
C ASP A 296 -10.53 4.22 1.50
N GLU A 297 -9.78 4.53 2.56
CA GLU A 297 -9.22 3.56 3.50
C GLU A 297 -10.31 2.71 4.18
N ALA A 298 -11.50 3.27 4.41
CA ALA A 298 -12.65 2.51 4.93
C ALA A 298 -13.02 1.31 4.03
N ILE A 299 -12.80 1.41 2.72
CA ILE A 299 -13.05 0.33 1.76
C ILE A 299 -11.98 -0.75 1.90
N VAL A 300 -10.72 -0.35 2.08
CA VAL A 300 -9.61 -1.29 2.37
C VAL A 300 -9.90 -2.07 3.65
N GLN A 301 -10.33 -1.39 4.72
CA GLN A 301 -10.68 -2.03 5.99
C GLN A 301 -11.87 -3.01 5.85
N ALA A 302 -12.87 -2.70 5.01
CA ALA A 302 -13.96 -3.62 4.71
C ALA A 302 -13.49 -4.87 3.94
N LEU A 303 -12.61 -4.70 2.95
CA LEU A 303 -11.99 -5.82 2.21
C LEU A 303 -11.12 -6.69 3.12
N LEU A 304 -10.33 -6.07 4.01
CA LEU A 304 -9.53 -6.78 5.02
C LEU A 304 -10.43 -7.61 5.94
N SER A 305 -11.51 -7.02 6.46
CA SER A 305 -12.49 -7.70 7.31
C SER A 305 -13.12 -8.91 6.63
N ALA A 306 -13.35 -8.85 5.31
CA ALA A 306 -13.87 -9.98 4.53
C ALA A 306 -12.82 -11.07 4.25
N LEU A 307 -11.54 -10.72 4.15
CA LEU A 307 -10.46 -11.66 3.85
C LEU A 307 -9.81 -12.28 5.10
N TYR A 308 -9.90 -11.62 6.27
CA TYR A 308 -9.34 -12.14 7.52
C TYR A 308 -9.80 -13.56 7.88
N PRO A 309 -11.10 -13.90 7.81
CA PRO A 309 -11.57 -15.26 8.11
C PRO A 309 -11.09 -16.31 7.10
N ARG A 310 -10.57 -15.90 5.93
CA ARG A 310 -10.08 -16.79 4.86
C ARG A 310 -8.59 -17.08 4.98
N LEU A 311 -7.88 -16.40 5.89
CA LEU A 311 -6.48 -16.67 6.18
C LEU A 311 -6.30 -18.09 6.69
N ARG A 312 -5.27 -18.76 6.16
CA ARG A 312 -4.84 -20.08 6.59
C ARG A 312 -3.49 -20.00 7.27
N SER A 313 -3.32 -20.76 8.34
CA SER A 313 -2.01 -21.07 8.91
C SER A 313 -1.14 -21.81 7.89
N PHE A 314 0.16 -21.90 8.17
CA PHE A 314 1.08 -22.66 7.32
C PHE A 314 0.65 -24.12 7.24
N SER A 315 0.60 -24.64 6.01
CA SER A 315 0.30 -26.04 5.78
C SER A 315 1.41 -26.92 6.37
N LYS A 316 1.02 -28.02 7.02
CA LYS A 316 1.97 -29.01 7.55
C LYS A 316 2.59 -29.84 6.43
N THR A 317 1.90 -29.93 5.30
CA THR A 317 2.30 -30.68 4.11
C THR A 317 2.55 -29.69 2.97
N MET A 318 3.30 -30.11 1.94
CA MET A 318 3.49 -29.28 0.76
C MET A 318 2.17 -29.16 0.00
N ASP A 319 1.65 -27.93 -0.11
CA ASP A 319 0.49 -27.65 -0.95
C ASP A 319 0.91 -27.66 -2.43
N SER A 320 -0.07 -27.68 -3.35
CA SER A 320 0.23 -27.38 -4.75
C SER A 320 0.77 -25.96 -4.88
N TRP A 321 1.70 -25.73 -5.81
CA TRP A 321 2.30 -24.41 -6.02
C TRP A 321 1.24 -23.32 -6.22
N ALA A 322 0.20 -23.59 -7.02
CA ALA A 322 -0.90 -22.65 -7.24
C ALA A 322 -1.68 -22.30 -5.96
N SER A 323 -1.96 -23.29 -5.11
CA SER A 323 -2.63 -23.08 -3.82
C SER A 323 -1.74 -22.29 -2.86
N TRP A 324 -0.45 -22.65 -2.79
CA TRP A 324 0.52 -21.93 -1.98
C TRP A 324 0.61 -20.46 -2.38
N ILE A 325 0.73 -20.16 -3.69
CA ILE A 325 0.76 -18.79 -4.21
C ILE A 325 -0.49 -18.02 -3.81
N TYR A 326 -1.69 -18.61 -3.96
CA TYR A 326 -2.92 -17.91 -3.61
C TYR A 326 -2.96 -17.49 -2.12
N TYR A 327 -2.70 -18.43 -1.21
CA TYR A 327 -2.75 -18.13 0.23
C TYR A 327 -1.56 -17.28 0.71
N GLU A 328 -0.39 -17.44 0.10
CA GLU A 328 0.78 -16.62 0.41
C GLU A 328 0.57 -15.18 -0.07
N SER A 329 0.08 -14.97 -1.29
CA SER A 329 -0.32 -13.65 -1.78
C SER A 329 -1.39 -13.01 -0.90
N MET A 330 -2.36 -13.78 -0.38
CA MET A 330 -3.36 -13.28 0.56
C MET A 330 -2.72 -12.78 1.85
N ARG A 331 -1.87 -13.59 2.48
CA ARG A 331 -1.13 -13.22 3.70
C ARG A 331 -0.29 -11.96 3.49
N ARG A 332 0.48 -11.91 2.40
CA ARG A 332 1.34 -10.77 2.04
C ARG A 332 0.55 -9.50 1.76
N THR A 333 -0.60 -9.61 1.08
CA THR A 333 -1.45 -8.47 0.76
C THR A 333 -2.08 -7.87 2.01
N ILE A 334 -2.61 -8.72 2.90
CA ILE A 334 -3.19 -8.27 4.19
C ILE A 334 -2.11 -7.61 5.05
N LEU A 335 -0.95 -8.25 5.19
CA LEU A 335 0.18 -7.68 5.94
C LEU A 335 0.64 -6.35 5.34
N THR A 336 0.75 -6.26 4.03
CA THR A 336 1.16 -5.02 3.35
C THR A 336 0.12 -3.92 3.55
N ALA A 337 -1.17 -4.21 3.44
CA ALA A 337 -2.23 -3.23 3.63
C ALA A 337 -2.22 -2.64 5.05
N GLU A 338 -2.15 -3.49 6.07
CA GLU A 338 -2.09 -3.05 7.48
C GLU A 338 -0.81 -2.26 7.76
N THR A 339 0.33 -2.75 7.26
CA THR A 339 1.63 -2.07 7.47
C THR A 339 1.69 -0.74 6.74
N LEU A 340 1.12 -0.64 5.53
CA LEU A 340 1.01 0.60 4.77
C LEU A 340 0.15 1.63 5.50
N SER A 341 -1.02 1.21 5.99
CA SER A 341 -1.95 2.05 6.75
C SER A 341 -1.27 2.58 8.02
N GLY A 342 -0.64 1.70 8.80
CA GLY A 342 0.10 2.08 10.01
C GLY A 342 1.28 3.02 9.72
N THR A 343 2.05 2.73 8.67
CA THR A 343 3.15 3.61 8.21
C THR A 343 2.65 5.00 7.89
N TYR A 344 1.55 5.11 7.14
CA TYR A 344 0.96 6.40 6.79
C TYR A 344 0.44 7.15 8.02
N MET A 345 -0.32 6.47 8.88
CA MET A 345 -0.87 7.05 10.10
C MET A 345 0.23 7.57 11.02
N PHE A 346 1.28 6.79 11.24
CA PHE A 346 2.43 7.23 12.02
C PHE A 346 3.07 8.49 11.43
N LEU A 347 3.34 8.55 10.12
CA LEU A 347 3.91 9.74 9.49
C LEU A 347 2.99 10.97 9.57
N LYS A 348 1.68 10.76 9.60
CA LYS A 348 0.69 11.84 9.69
C LYS A 348 0.58 12.43 11.09
N GLN A 349 0.56 11.60 12.14
CA GLN A 349 0.21 12.03 13.50
C GLN A 349 1.27 11.73 14.57
N GLY A 350 2.37 11.05 14.22
CA GLY A 350 3.50 10.72 15.11
C GLY A 350 3.30 9.46 15.98
N TRP A 351 2.21 8.73 15.76
CA TRP A 351 1.90 7.48 16.45
C TRP A 351 0.90 6.62 15.67
N ASP A 352 0.87 5.31 15.94
CA ASP A 352 -0.03 4.35 15.31
C ASP A 352 -0.44 3.21 16.27
N GLN A 353 -1.54 2.51 15.96
CA GLN A 353 -2.07 1.34 16.67
C GLN A 353 -2.12 0.07 15.80
N ALA A 354 -1.63 0.10 14.55
CA ALA A 354 -1.70 -1.06 13.64
C ALA A 354 -0.83 -2.25 14.10
N GLU A 355 0.03 -2.05 15.09
CA GLU A 355 0.89 -3.09 15.68
C GLU A 355 0.05 -4.29 16.19
N ALA A 356 -1.16 -4.06 16.73
CA ALA A 356 -2.01 -5.13 17.26
C ALA A 356 -2.42 -6.19 16.22
N ARG A 357 -2.88 -5.74 15.05
CA ARG A 357 -3.39 -6.61 13.99
C ARG A 357 -2.25 -7.27 13.22
N THR A 358 -1.19 -6.52 12.96
CA THR A 358 -0.03 -6.98 12.19
C THR A 358 0.75 -8.08 12.93
N LEU A 359 0.89 -8.00 14.25
CA LEU A 359 1.66 -8.96 15.05
C LEU A 359 1.17 -10.42 14.91
N GLN A 360 -0.13 -10.65 14.68
CA GLN A 360 -0.68 -12.00 14.54
C GLN A 360 -0.48 -12.58 13.14
N LEU A 361 -0.10 -11.76 12.15
CA LEU A 361 0.03 -12.19 10.77
C LEU A 361 1.27 -13.03 10.55
N LYS A 362 1.14 -13.92 9.57
CA LYS A 362 2.16 -14.89 9.18
C LYS A 362 2.44 -14.72 7.70
N PHE A 363 3.68 -14.93 7.26
CA PHE A 363 4.04 -15.00 5.84
C PHE A 363 5.37 -15.74 5.67
N THR A 364 5.69 -16.11 4.44
CA THR A 364 6.96 -16.74 4.10
C THR A 364 7.92 -15.66 3.61
N ALA A 365 8.94 -15.29 4.38
CA ALA A 365 9.91 -14.24 4.03
C ALA A 365 11.00 -14.68 3.04
N GLN A 366 10.99 -15.96 2.66
CA GLN A 366 12.02 -16.57 1.82
C GLN A 366 11.92 -16.08 0.36
N VAL A 367 12.97 -15.42 -0.14
CA VAL A 367 13.04 -14.91 -1.51
C VAL A 367 12.92 -16.03 -2.55
N ALA A 368 13.59 -17.16 -2.32
CA ALA A 368 13.64 -18.25 -3.29
C ALA A 368 12.27 -18.91 -3.54
N LEU A 369 11.41 -19.00 -2.52
CA LEU A 369 10.06 -19.54 -2.70
C LEU A 369 9.15 -18.52 -3.40
N TRP A 370 9.27 -17.24 -3.05
CA TRP A 370 8.43 -16.20 -3.63
C TRP A 370 8.79 -15.89 -5.10
N GLU A 371 10.07 -15.94 -5.46
CA GLU A 371 10.52 -15.58 -6.81
C GLU A 371 10.54 -16.74 -7.80
N ALA A 372 10.32 -17.98 -7.33
CA ALA A 372 10.30 -19.18 -8.16
C ALA A 372 9.42 -19.01 -9.40
N LYS A 373 9.97 -19.35 -10.58
CA LYS A 373 9.29 -19.15 -11.87
C LYS A 373 8.42 -20.33 -12.26
N THR A 374 8.66 -21.49 -11.67
CA THR A 374 7.93 -22.73 -11.98
C THR A 374 7.62 -23.52 -10.72
N ALA A 375 6.62 -24.40 -10.80
CA ALA A 375 6.31 -25.34 -9.71
C ALA A 375 7.51 -26.21 -9.35
N VAL A 376 8.25 -26.72 -10.34
CA VAL A 376 9.42 -27.60 -10.12
C VAL A 376 10.53 -26.88 -9.36
N GLU A 377 10.80 -25.61 -9.71
CA GLU A 377 11.76 -24.78 -8.98
C GLU A 377 11.29 -24.52 -7.55
N TRP A 378 10.02 -24.20 -7.37
CA TRP A 378 9.43 -23.97 -6.05
C TRP A 378 9.53 -25.22 -5.16
N GLU A 379 9.21 -26.40 -5.68
CA GLU A 379 9.34 -27.69 -4.97
C GLU A 379 10.78 -27.96 -4.56
N ALA A 380 11.74 -27.74 -5.47
CA ALA A 380 13.16 -27.91 -5.17
C ALA A 380 13.65 -26.95 -4.07
N MET A 381 13.17 -25.70 -4.06
CA MET A 381 13.49 -24.71 -3.02
C MET A 381 12.78 -24.98 -1.70
N TRP A 382 11.58 -25.58 -1.74
CA TRP A 382 10.85 -26.02 -0.55
C TRP A 382 11.59 -27.14 0.20
N GLU A 383 12.21 -28.07 -0.53
CA GLU A 383 12.98 -29.17 0.07
C GLU A 383 14.35 -28.74 0.62
N ARG A 384 15.02 -27.78 -0.05
CA ARG A 384 16.45 -27.49 0.18
C ARG A 384 16.72 -26.13 0.83
N GLY A 385 15.78 -25.20 0.76
CA GLY A 385 15.95 -23.83 1.20
C GLY A 385 15.81 -23.62 2.70
N PRO A 386 16.22 -22.45 3.21
CA PRO A 386 15.99 -22.08 4.61
C PRO A 386 14.50 -21.92 4.88
N ARG A 387 13.99 -22.49 5.99
CA ARG A 387 12.56 -22.37 6.32
C ARG A 387 12.27 -21.03 7.00
N LEU A 388 12.00 -20.00 6.20
CA LEU A 388 11.65 -18.66 6.69
C LEU A 388 10.13 -18.41 6.68
N GLN A 389 9.38 -19.31 7.31
CA GLN A 389 7.97 -19.09 7.64
C GLN A 389 7.91 -18.34 8.96
N VAL A 390 7.49 -17.07 8.93
CA VAL A 390 7.61 -16.16 10.07
C VAL A 390 6.24 -15.72 10.57
N THR A 391 6.12 -15.52 11.87
CA THR A 391 5.01 -14.77 12.48
C THR A 391 5.53 -13.40 12.90
N VAL A 392 4.82 -12.32 12.58
CA VAL A 392 5.30 -10.95 12.86
C VAL A 392 5.62 -10.74 14.34
N ARG A 393 4.85 -11.35 15.26
CA ARG A 393 5.12 -11.35 16.71
C ARG A 393 6.43 -12.02 17.10
N THR A 394 6.80 -13.12 16.45
CA THR A 394 8.01 -13.91 16.75
C THR A 394 9.09 -13.70 15.71
N PHE A 395 9.05 -12.58 14.98
CA PHE A 395 9.91 -12.37 13.83
C PHE A 395 11.40 -12.41 14.17
N ILE A 396 11.82 -11.81 15.29
CA ILE A 396 13.21 -11.82 15.74
C ILE A 396 13.75 -13.25 15.91
N PRO A 397 13.13 -14.13 16.72
CA PRO A 397 13.59 -15.52 16.82
C PRO A 397 13.40 -16.31 15.51
N ASP A 398 12.33 -16.07 14.74
CA ASP A 398 12.06 -16.79 13.49
C ASP A 398 13.11 -16.49 12.39
N THR A 399 13.79 -15.34 12.47
CA THR A 399 14.78 -14.88 11.47
C THR A 399 16.21 -14.87 11.98
N ARG A 400 16.47 -15.44 13.17
CA ARG A 400 17.79 -15.38 13.83
C ARG A 400 18.93 -15.91 12.95
N ASP A 401 18.67 -17.01 12.25
CA ASP A 401 19.67 -17.71 11.43
C ASP A 401 19.55 -17.34 9.94
N ALA A 402 18.71 -16.35 9.59
CA ALA A 402 18.52 -15.89 8.22
C ALA A 402 19.67 -15.01 7.74
N LEU A 403 20.06 -15.16 6.48
CA LEU A 403 20.98 -14.23 5.82
C LEU A 403 20.20 -13.15 5.06
N PRO A 404 20.80 -11.96 4.81
CA PRO A 404 20.17 -10.90 4.01
C PRO A 404 19.76 -11.34 2.60
N GLU A 405 20.44 -12.34 2.05
CA GLU A 405 20.18 -12.91 0.72
C GLU A 405 19.04 -13.93 0.69
N ASP A 406 18.62 -14.45 1.85
CA ASP A 406 17.49 -15.37 1.95
C ASP A 406 16.14 -14.62 2.02
N MET A 407 16.18 -13.33 2.35
CA MET A 407 15.02 -12.53 2.71
C MET A 407 14.54 -11.65 1.56
N ASP A 408 13.23 -11.64 1.36
CA ASP A 408 12.58 -10.90 0.30
C ASP A 408 12.21 -9.46 0.68
N ASP A 409 11.71 -8.68 -0.28
CA ASP A 409 11.36 -7.27 -0.09
C ASP A 409 10.41 -7.01 1.09
N LEU A 410 9.41 -7.87 1.33
CA LEU A 410 8.48 -7.71 2.45
C LEU A 410 9.17 -8.07 3.78
N GLY A 411 9.91 -9.17 3.80
CA GLY A 411 10.73 -9.60 4.93
C GLY A 411 11.67 -8.49 5.40
N MET A 412 12.35 -7.84 4.45
CA MET A 412 13.27 -6.75 4.75
C MET A 412 12.57 -5.54 5.38
N VAL A 413 11.35 -5.20 4.94
CA VAL A 413 10.55 -4.13 5.56
C VAL A 413 10.21 -4.48 7.01
N ILE A 414 9.70 -5.69 7.26
CA ILE A 414 9.36 -6.14 8.61
C ILE A 414 10.61 -6.26 9.51
N TRP A 415 11.74 -6.67 8.94
CA TRP A 415 13.02 -6.73 9.64
C TRP A 415 13.46 -5.36 10.12
N GLY A 416 13.39 -4.35 9.24
CA GLY A 416 13.71 -2.96 9.57
C GLY A 416 12.82 -2.34 10.65
N PHE A 417 11.54 -2.72 10.69
CA PHE A 417 10.64 -2.31 11.76
C PHE A 417 11.05 -2.88 13.13
N HIS A 418 11.36 -4.17 13.19
CA HIS A 418 11.68 -4.86 14.44
C HIS A 418 13.05 -4.51 14.99
N HIS A 419 14.09 -4.62 14.17
CA HIS A 419 15.47 -4.47 14.64
C HIS A 419 15.91 -3.00 14.61
N GLY A 420 15.58 -2.29 13.54
CA GLY A 420 16.08 -0.94 13.28
C GLY A 420 17.04 -0.88 12.11
N LEU A 421 17.24 0.32 11.58
CA LEU A 421 18.03 0.53 10.37
C LEU A 421 19.54 0.37 10.62
N ASP A 422 20.03 0.75 11.80
CA ASP A 422 21.45 0.63 12.15
C ASP A 422 21.87 -0.84 12.27
N GLU A 423 21.04 -1.65 12.91
CA GLU A 423 21.16 -3.10 12.96
C GLU A 423 21.09 -3.70 11.56
N MET A 424 20.23 -3.17 10.68
CA MET A 424 20.07 -3.63 9.30
C MET A 424 21.35 -3.40 8.50
N GLU A 425 21.96 -2.22 8.63
CA GLU A 425 23.24 -1.91 8.00
C GLU A 425 24.34 -2.88 8.44
N ASN A 426 24.38 -3.20 9.74
CA ASN A 426 25.34 -4.14 10.30
C ASN A 426 25.10 -5.57 9.78
N TRP A 427 23.84 -6.02 9.76
CA TRP A 427 23.46 -7.36 9.30
C TRP A 427 23.74 -7.58 7.82
N MET A 428 23.59 -6.54 6.97
CA MET A 428 23.98 -6.55 5.55
C MET A 428 25.50 -6.49 5.31
N GLY A 429 26.31 -6.46 6.36
CA GLY A 429 27.77 -6.40 6.28
C GLY A 429 28.30 -5.08 5.70
N LYS A 430 27.53 -3.98 5.80
CA LYS A 430 27.90 -2.63 5.33
C LYS A 430 28.39 -2.54 3.88
N ARG A 431 27.99 -3.49 3.03
CA ARG A 431 28.38 -3.49 1.61
C ARG A 431 27.62 -2.38 0.89
N ARG A 432 28.31 -1.32 0.49
CA ARG A 432 27.70 -0.12 -0.11
C ARG A 432 26.66 -0.41 -1.20
N PRO A 433 26.90 -1.31 -2.19
CA PRO A 433 25.90 -1.58 -3.24
C PRO A 433 24.60 -2.16 -2.69
N VAL A 434 24.66 -2.96 -1.63
CA VAL A 434 23.48 -3.54 -0.97
C VAL A 434 22.73 -2.47 -0.21
N MET A 435 23.44 -1.58 0.48
CA MET A 435 22.84 -0.48 1.26
C MET A 435 22.13 0.54 0.35
N VAL A 436 22.72 0.83 -0.81
CA VAL A 436 22.11 1.68 -1.84
C VAL A 436 20.83 1.04 -2.39
N ARG A 437 20.85 -0.25 -2.73
CA ARG A 437 19.65 -0.98 -3.20
C ARG A 437 18.47 -0.85 -2.22
N TRP A 438 18.77 -0.91 -0.93
CA TRP A 438 17.78 -0.80 0.13
C TRP A 438 17.50 0.63 0.58
N GLY A 439 18.15 1.65 0.00
CA GLY A 439 17.94 3.06 0.36
C GLY A 439 18.44 3.42 1.76
N LEU A 440 19.35 2.62 2.34
CA LEU A 440 19.98 2.89 3.65
C LEU A 440 21.14 3.89 3.52
N ARG A 441 21.76 3.98 2.34
CA ARG A 441 22.81 4.98 2.04
C ARG A 441 22.60 5.62 0.68
N SER A 442 23.10 6.86 0.56
CA SER A 442 23.24 7.52 -0.74
C SER A 442 24.35 6.86 -1.57
N GLU A 443 24.23 6.99 -2.88
CA GLU A 443 25.20 6.46 -3.84
C GLU A 443 26.63 7.04 -3.62
N ASP A 444 26.71 8.25 -3.07
CA ASP A 444 27.87 9.17 -2.91
C ASP A 444 29.29 8.62 -2.62
#